data_AF-A0A6M3K3J5-F1
#
_entry.id   AF-A0A6M3K3J5-F1
#
_cell.length_a   1.000
_cell.length_b   1.000
_cell.length_c   1.000
_cell.angle_alpha   90.00
_cell.angle_beta   90.00
_cell.angle_gamma   90.00
#
_symmetry.space_group_name_H-M   'P 1'
#
loop_
_entity.id
_entity.type
_entity.pdbx_description
1 polymer ?
#
loop_
_entity_poly.entity_id
_entity_poly.type
_entity_poly.pdbx_seq_one_letter_code
_entity_poly.pdbx_strand_id
1 'polypeptide(L)'
;MPMTSFLESNPEITYKQRLMGLQPQISRFFENRYYDVYKEYQSELATNPYLSFDKFLSTYNFPQKFGGYSPRLRGEYPSIVSPRARWLNY
;
A
#
# COMPACT_ATOMS: atom_id res chain seq x y z
N MET A 1 7.34 -33.56 10.44
CA MET A 1 6.64 -32.33 10.01
C MET A 1 7.66 -31.20 10.09
N PRO A 2 8.16 -30.63 8.99
CA PRO A 2 9.10 -29.53 9.12
C PRO A 2 8.32 -28.26 9.46
N MET A 3 8.50 -27.78 10.70
CA MET A 3 8.25 -26.40 11.10
C MET A 3 9.06 -25.49 10.18
N THR A 4 8.47 -25.05 9.08
CA THR A 4 9.07 -24.06 8.19
C THR A 4 8.59 -22.69 8.62
N SER A 5 9.50 -21.99 9.31
CA SER A 5 9.68 -20.55 9.19
C SER A 5 8.48 -19.64 9.48
N PHE A 6 7.76 -19.87 10.58
CA PHE A 6 6.80 -18.89 11.13
C PHE A 6 7.46 -17.62 11.73
N LEU A 7 8.75 -17.40 11.45
CA LEU A 7 9.58 -16.26 11.89
C LEU A 7 9.99 -15.34 10.74
N GLU A 8 9.41 -15.48 9.54
CA GLU A 8 9.57 -14.50 8.47
C GLU A 8 8.68 -13.28 8.74
N SER A 9 9.24 -12.33 9.51
CA SER A 9 8.86 -10.90 9.57
C SER A 9 7.36 -10.59 9.64
N ASN A 10 6.91 -10.09 10.81
CA ASN A 10 5.55 -9.59 11.01
C ASN A 10 5.12 -8.75 9.78
N PRO A 11 4.08 -9.17 9.02
CA PRO A 11 3.69 -8.53 7.76
C PRO A 11 3.41 -7.04 7.93
N GLU A 12 2.93 -6.61 9.10
CA GLU A 12 2.74 -5.21 9.42
C GLU A 12 4.06 -4.42 9.48
N ILE A 13 5.12 -5.03 10.03
CA ILE A 13 6.46 -4.42 10.09
C ILE A 13 7.04 -4.31 8.68
N THR A 14 6.98 -5.39 7.89
CA THR A 14 7.46 -5.40 6.50
C THR A 14 6.71 -4.37 5.66
N TYR A 15 5.40 -4.25 5.87
CA TYR A 15 4.57 -3.23 5.23
C TYR A 15 5.04 -1.81 5.58
N LYS A 16 5.20 -1.51 6.88
CA LYS A 16 5.68 -0.20 7.34
C LYS A 16 7.07 0.14 6.81
N GLN A 17 8.00 -0.82 6.79
CA GLN A 17 9.33 -0.65 6.21
C GLN A 17 9.26 -0.33 4.72
N ARG A 18 8.38 -1.01 3.97
CA ARG A 18 8.16 -0.71 2.54
C ARG A 18 7.63 0.70 2.32
N LEU A 19 6.71 1.16 3.19
CA LEU A 19 6.16 2.51 3.12
C LEU A 19 7.19 3.61 3.43
N MET A 20 8.22 3.33 4.23
CA MET A 20 9.30 4.28 4.52
C MET A 20 10.13 4.63 3.27
N GLY A 21 10.20 3.72 2.29
CA GLY A 21 10.89 3.96 1.02
C GLY A 21 10.07 4.75 -0.02
N LEU A 22 8.81 5.06 0.27
CA LEU A 22 7.91 5.76 -0.63
C LEU A 22 7.89 7.28 -0.34
N GLN A 23 7.39 8.05 -1.30
CA GLN A 23 7.11 9.48 -1.08
C GLN A 23 6.17 9.64 0.13
N PRO A 24 6.36 10.67 0.98
CA PRO A 24 5.59 10.84 2.22
C PRO A 24 4.07 10.83 2.04
N GLN A 25 3.57 11.40 0.95
CA GLN A 25 2.14 11.42 0.61
C GLN A 25 1.57 10.03 0.31
N ILE A 26 2.33 9.21 -0.42
CA ILE A 26 1.97 7.82 -0.74
C ILE A 26 2.03 6.98 0.54
N SER A 27 3.11 7.13 1.31
CA SER A 27 3.33 6.45 2.58
C SER A 27 2.16 6.67 3.55
N ARG A 28 1.78 7.93 3.80
CA ARG A 28 0.65 8.30 4.69
C ARG A 28 -0.69 7.76 4.22
N PHE A 29 -0.94 7.78 2.91
CA PHE A 29 -2.19 7.24 2.37
C PHE A 29 -2.31 5.73 2.61
N PHE A 30 -1.21 5.00 2.48
CA PHE A 30 -1.19 3.55 2.64
C PHE A 30 -0.98 3.09 4.09
N GLU A 31 -0.51 3.94 5.00
CA GLU A 31 -0.26 3.60 6.41
C GLU A 31 -1.47 2.92 7.08
N ASN A 32 -2.68 3.43 6.84
CA ASN A 32 -3.92 2.88 7.39
C ASN A 32 -4.62 1.84 6.49
N ARG A 33 -4.00 1.49 5.36
CA ARG A 33 -4.56 0.54 4.37
C ARG A 33 -3.89 -0.84 4.40
N TYR A 34 -3.16 -1.12 5.47
CA TYR A 34 -2.55 -2.44 5.66
C TYR A 34 -3.54 -3.58 5.46
N TYR A 35 -4.74 -3.49 6.05
CA TYR A 35 -5.77 -4.52 5.92
C TYR A 35 -6.27 -4.71 4.48
N ASP A 36 -6.40 -3.64 3.70
CA ASP A 36 -6.78 -3.72 2.28
C ASP A 36 -5.71 -4.46 1.49
N VAL A 37 -4.44 -4.07 1.67
CA VAL A 37 -3.29 -4.67 0.99
C VAL A 37 -3.08 -6.13 1.42
N TYR A 38 -3.28 -6.43 2.70
CA TYR A 38 -3.21 -7.79 3.21
C TYR A 38 -4.33 -8.67 2.66
N LYS A 39 -5.53 -8.13 2.42
CA LYS A 39 -6.63 -8.85 1.78
C LYS A 39 -6.34 -9.13 0.31
N GLU A 40 -5.73 -8.20 -0.41
CA GLU A 40 -5.23 -8.45 -1.77
C GLU A 40 -4.20 -9.59 -1.77
N TYR A 41 -3.24 -9.56 -0.83
CA TYR A 41 -2.27 -10.65 -0.66
C TYR A 41 -2.93 -12.00 -0.38
N GLN A 42 -3.92 -12.07 0.51
CA GLN A 42 -4.66 -13.30 0.79
C GLN A 42 -5.36 -13.85 -0.46
N SER A 43 -5.86 -12.97 -1.32
CA SER A 43 -6.49 -13.36 -2.59
C SER A 43 -5.46 -13.92 -3.56
N GLU A 44 -4.26 -13.33 -3.61
CA GLU A 44 -3.18 -13.77 -4.49
C GLU A 44 -2.49 -15.04 -3.99
N LEU A 45 -2.39 -15.23 -2.67
CA LEU A 45 -1.98 -16.48 -2.02
C LEU A 45 -2.83 -17.68 -2.45
N ALA A 46 -4.14 -17.49 -2.64
CA ALA A 46 -5.01 -18.56 -3.11
C ALA A 46 -4.64 -19.04 -4.52
N THR A 47 -4.01 -18.17 -5.33
CA THR A 47 -3.53 -18.50 -6.67
C THR A 47 -2.07 -18.94 -6.66
N ASN A 48 -1.27 -18.45 -5.72
CA ASN A 48 0.16 -18.74 -5.60
C ASN A 48 0.56 -19.00 -4.13
N PRO A 49 0.45 -20.25 -3.66
CA PRO A 49 0.61 -20.59 -2.24
C PRO A 49 2.05 -20.46 -1.72
N TYR A 50 3.02 -20.26 -2.61
CA TYR A 50 4.43 -20.04 -2.26
C TYR A 50 4.83 -18.55 -2.25
N LEU A 51 3.86 -17.64 -2.41
CA LEU A 51 4.09 -16.21 -2.38
C LEU A 51 4.29 -15.72 -0.95
N SER A 52 5.45 -15.14 -0.64
CA SER A 52 5.66 -14.43 0.63
C SER A 52 5.10 -13.02 0.58
N PHE A 53 4.73 -12.48 1.74
CA PHE A 53 4.20 -11.11 1.82
C PHE A 53 5.21 -10.06 1.34
N ASP A 54 6.49 -10.23 1.67
CA ASP A 54 7.57 -9.35 1.18
C ASP A 54 7.70 -9.37 -0.35
N LYS A 55 7.61 -10.56 -0.96
CA LYS A 55 7.64 -10.72 -2.42
C LYS A 55 6.41 -10.09 -3.07
N PHE A 56 5.23 -10.24 -2.46
CA PHE A 56 4.02 -9.56 -2.89
C PHE A 56 4.16 -8.03 -2.83
N LEU A 57 4.67 -7.48 -1.72
CA LEU A 57 4.90 -6.03 -1.58
C LEU A 57 5.97 -5.49 -2.54
N SER A 58 6.93 -6.33 -2.92
CA SER A 58 7.93 -5.98 -3.93
C SER A 58 7.30 -5.82 -5.32
N THR A 59 6.29 -6.64 -5.64
CA THR A 59 5.50 -6.52 -6.87
C THR A 59 4.34 -5.52 -6.75
N TYR A 60 3.96 -5.12 -5.53
CA TYR A 60 2.88 -4.18 -5.28
C TYR A 60 3.29 -2.75 -5.65
N ASN A 61 2.75 -2.23 -6.75
CA ASN A 61 3.07 -0.89 -7.24
C ASN A 61 2.26 0.17 -6.50
N PHE A 62 2.74 0.58 -5.33
CA PHE A 62 2.09 1.60 -4.50
C PHE A 62 1.81 2.91 -5.25
N PRO A 63 2.75 3.50 -6.02
CA PRO A 63 2.46 4.72 -6.80
C PRO A 63 1.33 4.55 -7.83
N GLN A 64 1.30 3.43 -8.54
CA GLN A 64 0.25 3.15 -9.51
C GLN A 64 -1.11 2.97 -8.83
N LYS A 65 -1.15 2.23 -7.71
CA LYS A 65 -2.35 2.07 -6.90
C LYS A 65 -2.82 3.41 -6.36
N PHE A 66 -1.91 4.23 -5.81
CA PHE A 66 -2.16 5.60 -5.36
C PHE A 66 -2.85 6.42 -6.46
N GLY A 67 -2.28 6.48 -7.67
CA GLY A 67 -2.86 7.22 -8.79
C GLY A 67 -4.24 6.72 -9.23
N GLY A 68 -4.53 5.42 -9.05
CA GLY A 68 -5.83 4.82 -9.34
C GLY A 68 -6.94 5.17 -8.35
N TYR A 69 -6.61 5.61 -7.13
CA TYR A 69 -7.61 6.08 -6.17
C TYR A 69 -8.08 7.49 -6.51
N SER A 70 -9.36 7.79 -6.32
CA SER A 70 -9.87 9.15 -6.50
C SER A 70 -9.17 10.13 -5.54
N PRO A 71 -8.96 11.41 -5.90
CA PRO A 71 -8.31 12.42 -5.05
C PRO A 71 -8.91 12.48 -3.63
N ARG A 72 -10.25 12.40 -3.53
CA ARG A 72 -10.96 12.36 -2.25
C ARG A 72 -10.54 11.19 -1.36
N LEU A 73 -10.32 10.01 -1.94
CA LEU A 73 -9.86 8.83 -1.20
C LEU A 73 -8.43 9.00 -0.71
N ARG A 74 -7.60 9.74 -1.47
CA ARG A 74 -6.22 10.08 -1.11
C ARG A 74 -6.09 11.17 -0.05
N GLY A 75 -7.22 11.72 0.40
CA GLY A 75 -7.26 12.85 1.33
C GLY A 75 -7.01 14.20 0.66
N GLU A 76 -7.00 14.26 -0.68
CA GLU A 76 -6.93 15.49 -1.44
C GLU A 76 -8.34 16.10 -1.52
N TYR A 77 -8.66 16.98 -0.58
CA TYR A 77 -9.91 17.75 -0.60
C TYR A 77 -9.71 19.06 -1.37
N PRO A 78 -10.65 19.46 -2.25
CA PRO A 78 -10.64 20.81 -2.80
C PRO A 78 -10.79 21.80 -1.65
N SER A 79 -9.83 22.72 -1.50
CA SER A 79 -9.91 23.74 -0.45
C SER A 79 -11.16 24.60 -0.66
N ILE A 80 -11.96 24.77 0.40
CA ILE A 80 -13.21 25.56 0.43
C ILE A 80 -12.98 27.03 -0.03
N VAL A 81 -11.73 27.52 0.04
CA VAL A 81 -11.34 28.91 -0.24
C VAL A 81 -10.98 29.15 -1.72
N SER A 82 -10.96 28.13 -2.59
CA SER A 82 -10.77 28.33 -4.03
C SER A 82 -11.32 27.16 -4.84
N PRO A 83 -12.47 27.34 -5.52
CA PRO A 83 -13.04 26.30 -6.40
C PRO A 83 -12.20 26.09 -7.68
N ARG A 84 -11.19 26.95 -7.94
CA ARG A 84 -10.11 26.65 -8.88
C ARG A 84 -9.10 25.74 -8.19
N ALA A 85 -9.39 24.45 -8.26
CA ALA A 85 -8.45 23.37 -8.01
C ALA A 85 -7.11 23.70 -8.69
N ARG A 86 -6.13 24.16 -7.91
CA ARG A 86 -4.73 24.00 -8.28
C ARG A 86 -4.42 22.53 -8.10
N TRP A 87 -4.78 21.75 -9.12
CA TRP A 87 -4.04 20.53 -9.42
C TRP A 87 -2.59 21.00 -9.55
N LEU A 88 -1.79 20.74 -8.51
CA LEU A 88 -0.35 20.92 -8.56
C LEU A 88 0.14 20.00 -9.68
N ASN A 89 0.28 20.60 -10.85
CA ASN A 89 1.04 20.08 -11.97
C ASN A 89 2.53 20.16 -11.58
N TYR A 90 3.20 19.02 -11.75
CA TYR A 90 4.64 18.73 -11.70
C TYR A 90 5.30 18.67 -10.31
#